data_AF-A0A7C9RD17-F1
#
_entry.id   AF-A0A7C9RD17-F1
#
_cell.length_a   1.000
_cell.length_b   1.000
_cell.length_c   1.000
_cell.angle_alpha   90.00
_cell.angle_beta   90.00
_cell.angle_gamma   90.00
#
_symmetry.space_group_name_H-M   'P 1'
#
loop_
_entity.id
_entity.type
_entity.pdbx_description
1 polymer ?
#
loop_
_entity_poly.entity_id
_entity_poly.type
_entity_poly.pdbx_seq_one_letter_code
_entity_poly.pdbx_strand_id
1 'polypeptide(L)'
;MADSDHSTRFASVTRRAALWGGVAAGYGILGGDAQAAALGAAAVPASAQVPDPVVSLWREWAVVHERVQFLCRRQQELEVELAERVDCLGTMVPVPGGEAVYVCSMEGLERVIGARTDMADIRMKARAELASRQARFETVAEEIGYFSGLRAEQEGFRQIKVLLEALSTTPATSLAGVVGKLDAVMREGEA
;
A
#
# COMPACT_ATOMS: atom_id res chain seq x y z
N MET A 1 -13.40 -28.96 33.85
CA MET A 1 -13.97 -27.70 33.34
C MET A 1 -12.97 -27.16 32.34
N ALA A 2 -13.17 -27.53 31.07
CA ALA A 2 -12.37 -27.10 29.92
C ALA A 2 -12.93 -25.73 29.48
N ASP A 3 -12.14 -24.68 29.30
CA ASP A 3 -11.00 -24.43 28.41
C ASP A 3 -11.42 -24.04 26.98
N SER A 4 -11.35 -22.73 26.75
CA SER A 4 -11.09 -21.97 25.52
C SER A 4 -12.10 -21.92 24.38
N ASP A 5 -12.90 -20.84 24.39
CA ASP A 5 -13.38 -20.14 23.20
C ASP A 5 -12.22 -19.33 22.58
N HIS A 6 -11.58 -19.88 21.53
CA HIS A 6 -10.65 -19.12 20.68
C HIS A 6 -11.06 -19.25 19.21
N SER A 7 -12.20 -18.65 18.86
CA SER A 7 -12.61 -18.42 17.47
C SER A 7 -12.39 -16.95 17.11
N THR A 8 -11.13 -16.60 16.84
CA THR A 8 -10.78 -15.30 16.27
C THR A 8 -9.66 -15.49 15.26
N ARG A 9 -9.98 -15.72 13.98
CA ARG A 9 -9.04 -15.53 12.87
C ARG A 9 -9.76 -15.01 11.62
N PHE A 10 -10.06 -13.71 11.62
CA PHE A 10 -10.15 -12.96 10.36
C PHE A 10 -8.73 -12.79 9.82
N ALA A 11 -8.32 -13.71 8.94
CA ALA A 11 -7.12 -13.57 8.15
C ALA A 11 -7.46 -13.00 6.77
N SER A 12 -8.07 -11.81 6.72
CA SER A 12 -7.90 -10.91 5.58
C SER A 12 -6.87 -9.87 5.99
N VAL A 13 -5.65 -10.37 6.17
CA VAL A 13 -4.44 -9.59 6.45
C VAL A 13 -4.35 -8.51 5.38
N THR A 14 -4.22 -7.27 5.86
CA THR A 14 -3.95 -6.05 5.12
C THR A 14 -2.88 -6.33 4.06
N ARG A 15 -3.31 -6.46 2.80
CA ARG A 15 -2.45 -6.73 1.63
C ARG A 15 -1.39 -5.65 1.41
N ARG A 16 -1.51 -4.53 2.13
CA ARG A 16 -0.62 -3.37 2.16
C ARG A 16 0.75 -3.65 2.82
N ALA A 17 0.84 -4.44 3.90
CA ALA A 17 2.10 -4.57 4.64
C ALA A 17 3.26 -5.27 3.88
N ALA A 18 2.97 -6.01 2.81
CA ALA A 18 3.99 -6.77 2.07
C ALA A 18 4.74 -5.96 0.99
N LEU A 19 4.34 -4.73 0.68
CA LEU A 19 4.97 -3.89 -0.35
C LEU A 19 5.91 -2.81 0.21
N TRP A 20 5.82 -2.49 1.50
CA TRP A 20 6.82 -1.67 2.18
C TRP A 20 7.89 -2.59 2.76
N GLY A 21 8.93 -2.85 1.95
CA GLY A 21 10.18 -3.43 2.39
C GLY A 21 10.89 -2.51 3.40
N GLY A 22 10.36 -2.45 4.63
CA GLY A 22 10.92 -1.71 5.73
C GLY A 22 12.00 -2.53 6.42
N VAL A 23 13.26 -2.16 6.20
CA VAL A 23 14.35 -2.54 7.11
C VAL A 23 14.09 -1.80 8.42
N ALA A 24 13.72 -2.53 9.46
CA ALA A 24 13.68 -2.02 10.82
C ALA A 24 15.12 -1.68 11.26
N ALA A 25 15.51 -0.42 11.14
CA ALA A 25 16.65 0.14 11.85
C ALA A 25 16.09 0.98 13.01
N GLY A 26 15.99 0.34 14.17
CA GLY A 26 15.64 1.04 15.40
C GLY A 26 16.74 2.01 15.80
N TYR A 27 16.37 3.25 16.10
CA TYR A 27 17.07 4.06 17.09
C TYR A 27 16.03 4.86 17.88
N GLY A 28 16.22 4.84 19.19
CA GLY A 28 15.24 5.27 20.17
C GLY A 28 15.06 6.78 20.26
N ILE A 29 13.92 7.10 20.86
CA ILE A 29 13.52 8.41 21.38
C ILE A 29 14.60 8.93 22.33
N LEU A 30 15.03 10.18 22.15
CA LEU A 30 15.43 11.08 23.24
C LEU A 30 15.12 12.51 22.82
N GLY A 31 14.22 13.15 23.57
CA GLY A 31 13.73 14.49 23.34
C GLY A 31 14.73 15.59 23.71
N GLY A 32 14.42 16.80 23.26
CA GLY A 32 15.10 18.01 23.66
C GLY A 32 14.46 19.21 22.98
N ASP A 33 13.64 19.95 23.73
CA ASP A 33 13.19 21.28 23.37
C ASP A 33 14.40 22.19 23.18
N ALA A 34 14.51 22.84 22.02
CA ALA A 34 15.45 23.93 21.79
C ALA A 34 14.77 25.03 20.97
N GLN A 35 14.08 25.93 21.68
CA GLN A 35 13.86 27.29 21.19
C GLN A 35 15.19 28.03 21.23
N ALA A 36 15.62 28.62 20.10
CA ALA A 36 16.67 29.64 20.12
C ALA A 36 16.48 30.66 18.99
N ALA A 37 15.90 31.79 19.41
CA ALA A 37 16.16 33.18 19.06
C ALA A 37 16.69 33.57 17.66
N ALA A 38 15.93 34.49 17.04
CA ALA A 38 16.33 35.30 15.91
C ALA A 38 17.55 36.18 16.23
N LEU A 39 18.56 36.14 15.36
CA LEU A 39 19.62 37.13 15.31
C LEU A 39 19.92 37.56 13.86
N GLY A 40 19.67 38.83 13.60
CA GLY A 40 20.55 39.71 12.83
C GLY A 40 20.66 39.45 11.33
N ALA A 41 19.84 40.16 10.56
CA ALA A 41 20.07 40.38 9.14
C ALA A 41 21.39 41.15 8.90
N ALA A 42 22.47 40.42 8.62
CA ALA A 42 23.60 40.98 7.90
C ALA A 42 23.29 40.85 6.40
N ALA A 43 23.08 41.98 5.73
CA ALA A 43 22.87 42.04 4.29
C ALA A 43 24.11 41.51 3.57
N VAL A 44 24.08 40.22 3.22
CA VAL A 44 25.01 39.61 2.27
C VAL A 44 24.76 40.26 0.91
N PRO A 45 25.80 40.68 0.17
CA PRO A 45 25.62 41.24 -1.17
C PRO A 45 24.85 40.24 -2.01
N ALA A 46 23.83 40.71 -2.71
CA ALA A 46 23.00 39.91 -3.61
C ALA A 46 23.85 39.43 -4.80
N SER A 47 24.69 38.41 -4.56
CA SER A 47 24.98 37.43 -5.59
C SER A 47 23.63 36.86 -6.00
N ALA A 48 23.40 36.69 -7.30
CA ALA A 48 22.24 35.97 -7.79
C ALA A 48 22.31 34.55 -7.22
N GLN A 49 21.71 34.35 -6.03
CA GLN A 49 21.70 33.08 -5.35
C GLN A 49 20.99 32.12 -6.27
N VAL A 50 21.73 31.13 -6.78
CA VAL A 50 21.14 30.03 -7.51
C VAL A 50 20.07 29.43 -6.58
N PRO A 51 18.79 29.41 -7.00
CA PRO A 51 17.72 28.87 -6.17
C PRO A 51 18.07 27.46 -5.72
N ASP A 52 17.86 27.14 -4.45
CA ASP A 52 18.16 25.81 -3.92
C ASP A 52 17.36 24.75 -4.71
N PRO A 53 18.01 23.85 -5.46
CA PRO A 53 17.32 22.88 -6.30
C PRO A 53 16.46 21.91 -5.48
N VAL A 54 16.79 21.70 -4.20
CA VAL A 54 16.02 20.86 -3.28
C VAL A 54 14.62 21.46 -3.04
N VAL A 55 14.50 22.79 -3.02
CA VAL A 55 13.20 23.44 -2.79
C VAL A 55 12.24 23.19 -3.95
N SER A 56 12.74 23.17 -5.18
CA SER A 56 11.92 22.82 -6.35
C SER A 56 11.49 21.36 -6.35
N LEU A 57 12.43 20.44 -6.08
CA LEU A 57 12.15 19.00 -5.96
C LEU A 57 11.14 18.70 -4.84
N TRP A 58 11.26 19.39 -3.70
CA TRP A 58 10.35 19.21 -2.57
C TRP A 58 8.93 19.67 -2.91
N ARG A 59 8.77 20.79 -3.61
CA ARG A 59 7.44 21.26 -4.06
C ARG A 59 6.80 20.28 -5.03
N GLU A 60 7.58 19.75 -5.96
CA GLU A 60 7.10 18.73 -6.89
C GLU A 60 6.68 17.47 -6.14
N TRP A 61 7.53 16.98 -5.23
CA TRP A 61 7.20 15.85 -4.35
C TRP A 61 5.93 16.10 -3.55
N ALA A 62 5.75 17.28 -2.95
CA ALA A 62 4.58 17.59 -2.13
C ALA A 62 3.27 17.54 -2.93
N VAL A 63 3.27 18.04 -4.17
CA VAL A 63 2.11 17.97 -5.07
C VAL A 63 1.78 16.53 -5.43
N VAL A 64 2.79 15.72 -5.77
CA VAL A 64 2.60 14.30 -6.09
C VAL A 64 2.14 13.52 -4.86
N HIS A 65 2.69 13.80 -3.68
CA HIS A 65 2.31 13.18 -2.42
C HIS A 65 0.83 13.44 -2.08
N GLU A 66 0.37 14.68 -2.19
CA GLU A 66 -1.06 15.01 -2.00
C GLU A 66 -1.96 14.29 -3.00
N ARG A 67 -1.51 14.18 -4.26
CA ARG A 67 -2.24 13.43 -5.29
C ARG A 67 -2.33 11.95 -4.96
N VAL A 68 -1.25 11.32 -4.51
CA VAL A 68 -1.23 9.92 -4.09
C VAL A 68 -2.14 9.70 -2.89
N GLN A 69 -2.11 10.58 -1.89
CA GLN A 69 -3.01 10.50 -0.74
C GLN A 69 -4.49 10.52 -1.15
N PHE A 70 -4.84 11.38 -2.13
CA PHE A 70 -6.17 11.39 -2.72
C PHE A 70 -6.50 10.08 -3.44
N LEU A 71 -5.58 9.57 -4.26
CA LEU A 71 -5.77 8.32 -5.01
C LEU A 71 -5.90 7.11 -4.08
N CYS A 72 -5.14 7.05 -2.98
CA CYS A 72 -5.24 6.00 -1.97
C CYS A 72 -6.64 5.96 -1.34
N ARG A 73 -7.15 7.12 -0.91
CA ARG A 73 -8.52 7.20 -0.36
C ARG A 73 -9.56 6.78 -1.39
N ARG A 74 -9.41 7.24 -2.63
CA ARG A 74 -10.32 6.84 -3.71
C ARG A 74 -10.24 5.33 -3.97
N GLN A 75 -9.06 4.73 -3.92
CA GLN A 75 -8.90 3.29 -4.09
C GLN A 75 -9.54 2.51 -2.95
N GLN A 76 -9.42 2.97 -1.71
CA GLN A 76 -10.09 2.37 -0.55
C GLN A 76 -11.62 2.42 -0.69
N GLU A 77 -12.18 3.53 -1.18
CA GLU A 77 -13.61 3.62 -1.47
C GLU A 77 -14.04 2.58 -2.52
N LEU A 78 -13.25 2.41 -3.58
CA LEU A 78 -13.51 1.41 -4.62
C LEU A 78 -13.37 -0.02 -4.07
N GLU A 79 -12.44 -0.27 -3.15
CA GLU A 79 -12.30 -1.57 -2.47
C GLU A 79 -13.53 -1.89 -1.62
N VAL A 80 -14.07 -0.91 -0.90
CA VAL A 80 -15.30 -1.05 -0.13
C VAL A 80 -16.48 -1.34 -1.06
N GLU A 81 -16.65 -0.54 -2.12
CA GLU A 81 -17.73 -0.72 -3.10
C GLU A 81 -17.64 -2.10 -3.79
N LEU A 82 -16.43 -2.56 -4.10
CA LEU A 82 -16.21 -3.88 -4.68
C LEU A 82 -16.58 -5.01 -3.71
N ALA A 83 -16.23 -4.87 -2.42
CA ALA A 83 -16.59 -5.84 -1.39
C ALA A 83 -18.10 -5.89 -1.11
N GLU A 84 -18.80 -4.76 -1.21
CA GLU A 84 -20.26 -4.71 -1.08
C GLU A 84 -20.98 -5.37 -2.27
N ARG A 85 -20.38 -5.33 -3.47
CA ARG A 85 -20.97 -5.90 -4.69
C ARG A 85 -20.55 -7.36 -4.95
N VAL A 86 -19.47 -7.83 -4.33
CA VAL A 86 -18.89 -9.17 -4.56
C VAL A 86 -18.74 -9.91 -3.23
N ASP A 87 -19.68 -10.82 -2.96
CA ASP A 87 -19.81 -11.49 -1.65
C ASP A 87 -18.62 -12.39 -1.27
N CYS A 88 -18.04 -13.13 -2.23
CA CYS A 88 -16.86 -13.94 -2.00
C CYS A 88 -16.09 -14.24 -3.30
N LEU A 89 -14.75 -14.31 -3.18
CA LEU A 89 -13.86 -14.68 -4.30
C LEU A 89 -13.53 -16.18 -4.33
N GLY A 90 -13.71 -16.87 -3.20
CA GLY A 90 -13.34 -18.26 -3.05
C GLY A 90 -14.51 -19.24 -3.00
N THR A 91 -14.17 -20.52 -2.90
CA THR A 91 -15.11 -21.62 -2.70
C THR A 91 -14.63 -22.51 -1.56
N MET A 92 -15.58 -23.17 -0.89
CA MET A 92 -15.29 -24.21 0.10
C MET A 92 -15.12 -25.55 -0.60
N VAL A 93 -13.97 -26.19 -0.41
CA VAL A 93 -13.64 -27.49 -0.99
C VAL A 93 -13.76 -28.54 0.11
N PRO A 94 -14.73 -29.46 0.06
CA PRO A 94 -14.82 -30.54 1.03
C PRO A 94 -13.63 -31.49 0.85
N VAL A 95 -12.90 -31.78 1.92
CA VAL A 95 -11.77 -32.70 1.91
C VAL A 95 -12.16 -34.00 2.63
N PRO A 96 -11.99 -35.18 2.00
CA PRO A 96 -12.28 -36.46 2.65
C PRO A 96 -11.55 -36.61 3.99
N GLY A 97 -12.30 -36.91 5.05
CA GLY A 97 -11.75 -37.14 6.39
C GLY A 97 -11.32 -35.88 7.15
N GLY A 98 -11.66 -34.68 6.66
CA GLY A 98 -11.31 -33.42 7.31
C GLY A 98 -12.37 -32.33 7.13
N GLU A 99 -12.05 -31.14 7.63
CA GLU A 99 -12.88 -29.94 7.44
C GLU A 99 -12.79 -29.44 6.00
N ALA A 100 -13.85 -28.79 5.53
CA ALA A 100 -13.83 -28.11 4.24
C ALA A 100 -12.82 -26.96 4.26
N VAL A 101 -12.05 -26.83 3.18
CA VAL A 101 -10.98 -25.83 3.07
C VAL A 101 -11.44 -24.70 2.15
N TYR A 102 -11.32 -23.46 2.60
CA TYR A 102 -11.59 -22.29 1.76
C TYR A 102 -10.44 -22.06 0.78
N VAL A 103 -10.77 -21.92 -0.50
CA VAL A 103 -9.81 -21.74 -1.59
C VAL A 103 -10.20 -20.53 -2.43
N CYS A 104 -9.26 -19.62 -2.68
CA CYS A 104 -9.46 -18.41 -3.49
C CYS A 104 -8.74 -18.41 -4.84
N SER A 105 -8.08 -19.50 -5.22
CA SER A 105 -7.33 -19.57 -6.48
C SER A 105 -7.26 -20.99 -7.03
N MET A 106 -7.06 -21.08 -8.34
CA MET A 106 -6.84 -22.37 -9.02
C MET A 106 -5.61 -23.08 -8.46
N GLU A 107 -4.53 -22.36 -8.21
CA GLU A 107 -3.32 -22.94 -7.59
C GLU A 107 -3.59 -23.43 -6.16
N GLY A 108 -4.36 -22.68 -5.37
CA GLY A 108 -4.79 -23.09 -4.04
C GLY A 108 -5.65 -24.37 -4.10
N LEU A 109 -6.51 -24.48 -5.10
CA LEU A 109 -7.34 -25.67 -5.32
C LEU A 109 -6.47 -26.88 -5.64
N GLU A 110 -5.48 -26.72 -6.53
CA GLU A 110 -4.56 -27.80 -6.87
C GLU A 110 -3.68 -28.20 -5.68
N ARG A 111 -3.28 -27.26 -4.82
CA ARG A 111 -2.56 -27.59 -3.58
C ARG A 111 -3.43 -28.40 -2.61
N VAL A 112 -4.72 -28.08 -2.50
CA VAL A 112 -5.65 -28.80 -1.61
C VAL A 112 -6.00 -30.17 -2.14
N ILE A 113 -6.30 -30.29 -3.44
CA ILE A 113 -6.73 -31.55 -4.04
C ILE A 113 -5.53 -32.45 -4.36
N GLY A 114 -4.44 -31.88 -4.86
CA GLY A 114 -3.25 -32.60 -5.29
C GLY A 114 -3.54 -33.57 -6.44
N ALA A 115 -2.81 -34.69 -6.47
CA ALA A 115 -2.94 -35.74 -7.48
C ALA A 115 -4.14 -36.70 -7.25
N ARG A 116 -5.01 -36.40 -6.29
CA ARG A 116 -6.19 -37.21 -5.95
C ARG A 116 -7.17 -37.30 -7.12
N THR A 117 -7.53 -38.51 -7.51
CA THR A 117 -8.45 -38.79 -8.62
C THR A 117 -9.88 -38.99 -8.15
N ASP A 118 -10.08 -39.41 -6.90
CA ASP A 118 -11.35 -39.57 -6.20
C ASP A 118 -12.12 -38.25 -6.02
N MET A 119 -11.44 -37.12 -6.17
CA MET A 119 -12.02 -35.76 -6.05
C MET A 119 -12.23 -35.07 -7.41
N ALA A 120 -12.27 -35.80 -8.52
CA ALA A 120 -12.38 -35.23 -9.86
C ALA A 120 -13.61 -34.31 -10.03
N ASP A 121 -14.78 -34.74 -9.55
CA ASP A 121 -16.02 -33.96 -9.65
C ASP A 121 -15.97 -32.70 -8.78
N ILE A 122 -15.43 -32.83 -7.55
CA ILE A 122 -15.23 -31.70 -6.63
C ILE A 122 -14.26 -30.68 -7.27
N ARG A 123 -13.17 -31.16 -7.87
CA ARG A 123 -12.20 -30.32 -8.60
C ARG A 123 -12.89 -29.56 -9.73
N MET A 124 -13.63 -30.25 -10.59
CA MET A 124 -14.33 -29.63 -11.71
C MET A 124 -15.33 -28.56 -11.24
N LYS A 125 -16.15 -28.87 -10.24
CA LYS A 125 -17.12 -27.94 -9.65
C LYS A 125 -16.43 -26.71 -9.04
N ALA A 126 -15.41 -26.92 -8.21
CA ALA A 126 -14.67 -25.84 -7.56
C ALA A 126 -13.98 -24.92 -8.59
N ARG A 127 -13.43 -25.48 -9.68
CA ARG A 127 -12.85 -24.69 -10.78
C ARG A 127 -13.90 -23.82 -11.48
N ALA A 128 -15.05 -24.40 -11.82
CA ALA A 128 -16.14 -23.67 -12.47
C ALA A 128 -16.67 -22.53 -11.57
N GLU A 129 -16.82 -22.81 -10.28
CA GLU A 129 -17.23 -21.81 -9.29
C GLU A 129 -16.20 -20.68 -9.12
N LEU A 130 -14.91 -20.99 -9.02
CA LEU A 130 -13.84 -19.99 -8.94
C LEU A 130 -13.80 -19.13 -10.21
N ALA A 131 -13.94 -19.74 -11.39
CA ALA A 131 -13.98 -19.01 -12.66
C ALA A 131 -15.20 -18.07 -12.74
N SER A 132 -16.38 -18.52 -12.32
CA SER A 132 -17.59 -17.69 -12.30
C SER A 132 -17.45 -16.51 -11.33
N ARG A 133 -16.92 -16.75 -10.13
CA ARG A 133 -16.69 -15.69 -9.13
C ARG A 133 -15.64 -14.68 -9.61
N GLN A 134 -14.57 -15.17 -10.22
CA GLN A 134 -13.54 -14.31 -10.82
C GLN A 134 -14.12 -13.43 -11.93
N ALA A 135 -14.93 -13.99 -12.83
CA ALA A 135 -15.58 -13.22 -13.89
C ALA A 135 -16.54 -12.15 -13.33
N ARG A 136 -17.28 -12.46 -12.26
CA ARG A 136 -18.13 -11.47 -11.57
C ARG A 136 -17.28 -10.35 -10.96
N PHE A 137 -16.19 -10.69 -10.28
CA PHE A 137 -15.26 -9.72 -9.72
C PHE A 137 -14.69 -8.80 -10.81
N GLU A 138 -14.18 -9.37 -11.90
CA GLU A 138 -13.60 -8.59 -13.01
C GLU A 138 -14.64 -7.67 -13.65
N THR A 139 -15.87 -8.15 -13.87
CA THR A 139 -16.94 -7.34 -14.43
C THR A 139 -17.25 -6.13 -13.54
N VAL A 140 -17.41 -6.35 -12.22
CA VAL A 140 -17.69 -5.25 -11.28
C VAL A 140 -16.49 -4.32 -11.14
N ALA A 141 -15.27 -4.86 -11.07
CA ALA A 141 -14.05 -4.09 -10.96
C ALA A 141 -13.81 -3.20 -12.20
N GLU A 142 -14.14 -3.69 -13.40
CA GLU A 142 -14.12 -2.91 -14.64
C GLU A 142 -15.17 -1.79 -14.59
N GLU A 143 -16.41 -2.12 -14.21
CA GLU A 143 -17.54 -1.18 -14.12
C GLU A 143 -17.24 0.02 -13.21
N ILE A 144 -16.71 -0.23 -12.02
CA ILE A 144 -16.41 0.83 -11.04
C ILE A 144 -15.06 1.51 -11.28
N GLY A 145 -14.27 1.04 -12.26
CA GLY A 145 -12.94 1.57 -12.56
C GLY A 145 -11.88 1.22 -11.50
N TYR A 146 -12.03 0.09 -10.80
CA TYR A 146 -11.10 -0.36 -9.77
C TYR A 146 -9.66 -0.49 -10.29
N PHE A 147 -9.47 -1.10 -11.45
CA PHE A 147 -8.13 -1.35 -12.00
C PHE A 147 -7.45 -0.07 -12.51
N SER A 148 -8.23 0.89 -13.02
CA SER A 148 -7.67 2.17 -13.46
C SER A 148 -7.27 3.04 -12.26
N GLY A 149 -8.07 3.04 -11.17
CA GLY A 149 -7.72 3.64 -9.90
C GLY A 149 -6.43 3.06 -9.31
N LEU A 150 -6.34 1.73 -9.25
CA LEU A 150 -5.16 1.02 -8.74
C LEU A 150 -3.89 1.36 -9.53
N ARG A 151 -4.00 1.45 -10.87
CA ARG A 151 -2.87 1.84 -11.71
C ARG A 151 -2.42 3.28 -11.45
N ALA A 152 -3.36 4.20 -11.30
CA ALA A 152 -3.06 5.61 -11.03
C ALA A 152 -2.37 5.77 -9.67
N GLU A 153 -2.82 5.05 -8.65
CA GLU A 153 -2.19 5.00 -7.33
C GLU A 153 -0.74 4.47 -7.42
N GLN A 154 -0.53 3.34 -8.10
CA GLN A 154 0.80 2.75 -8.28
C GLN A 154 1.77 3.66 -9.04
N GLU A 155 1.28 4.34 -10.09
CA GLU A 155 2.03 5.35 -10.82
C GLU A 155 2.49 6.48 -9.90
N GLY A 156 1.57 7.01 -9.10
CA GLY A 156 1.88 8.08 -8.15
C GLY A 156 2.90 7.64 -7.10
N PHE A 157 2.79 6.43 -6.54
CA PHE A 157 3.80 5.91 -5.61
C PHE A 157 5.19 5.76 -6.25
N ARG A 158 5.26 5.36 -7.52
CA ARG A 158 6.53 5.31 -8.23
C ARG A 158 7.11 6.72 -8.43
N GLN A 159 6.27 7.72 -8.74
CA GLN A 159 6.71 9.11 -8.87
C GLN A 159 7.23 9.65 -7.53
N ILE A 160 6.52 9.41 -6.42
CA ILE A 160 7.01 9.71 -5.06
C ILE A 160 8.40 9.12 -4.84
N LYS A 161 8.58 7.83 -5.13
CA LYS A 161 9.86 7.14 -4.92
C LYS A 161 11.00 7.79 -5.70
N VAL A 162 10.76 8.14 -6.96
CA VAL A 162 11.76 8.83 -7.80
C VAL A 162 12.11 10.20 -7.22
N LEU A 163 11.11 10.96 -6.76
CA LEU A 163 11.33 12.30 -6.20
C LEU A 163 12.01 12.25 -4.83
N LEU A 164 11.70 11.27 -3.98
CA LEU A 164 12.40 11.04 -2.72
C LEU A 164 13.87 10.69 -2.93
N GLU A 165 14.18 9.85 -3.92
CA GLU A 165 15.56 9.52 -4.28
C GLU A 165 16.31 10.77 -4.81
N ALA A 166 15.64 11.59 -5.61
CA ALA A 166 16.21 12.87 -6.06
C ALA A 166 16.44 13.83 -4.88
N LEU A 167 15.49 13.92 -3.95
CA LEU A 167 15.60 14.73 -2.73
C LEU A 167 16.73 14.24 -1.82
N SER A 168 16.90 12.93 -1.66
CA SER A 168 17.94 12.36 -0.79
C SER A 168 19.35 12.69 -1.31
N THR A 169 19.55 12.53 -2.63
CA THR A 169 20.85 12.69 -3.30
C THR A 169 21.24 14.14 -3.61
N THR A 170 20.27 15.04 -3.81
CA THR A 170 20.55 16.45 -4.15
C THR A 170 21.01 17.24 -2.92
N PRO A 171 22.21 17.84 -2.89
CA PRO A 171 22.65 18.63 -1.74
C PRO A 171 21.77 19.87 -1.51
N ALA A 172 21.35 20.11 -0.26
CA ALA A 172 20.67 21.35 0.10
C ALA A 172 21.70 22.47 0.29
N THR A 173 21.49 23.61 -0.34
CA THR A 173 22.35 24.80 -0.23
C THR A 173 21.75 25.87 0.66
N SER A 174 20.54 25.64 1.18
CA SER A 174 19.81 26.55 2.06
C SER A 174 19.13 25.81 3.22
N LEU A 175 18.79 26.56 4.28
CA LEU A 175 17.96 26.05 5.37
C LEU A 175 16.59 25.59 4.86
N ALA A 176 16.02 26.30 3.87
CA ALA A 176 14.74 25.91 3.26
C ALA A 176 14.82 24.54 2.57
N GLY A 177 15.94 24.23 1.92
CA GLY A 177 16.18 22.90 1.34
C GLY A 177 16.29 21.81 2.41
N VAL A 178 16.99 22.08 3.52
CA VAL A 178 17.06 21.14 4.66
C VAL A 178 15.67 20.88 5.25
N VAL A 179 14.90 21.94 5.48
CA VAL A 179 13.52 21.84 5.98
C VAL A 179 12.63 21.05 5.02
N GLY A 180 12.74 21.29 3.70
CA GLY A 180 11.97 20.54 2.70
C GLY A 180 12.28 19.04 2.72
N LYS A 181 13.54 18.64 2.88
CA LYS A 181 13.89 17.21 3.03
C LYS A 181 13.30 16.61 4.29
N LEU A 182 13.38 17.31 5.41
CA LEU A 182 12.82 16.83 6.69
C LEU A 182 11.29 16.72 6.60
N ASP A 183 10.62 17.70 6.02
CA ASP A 183 9.16 17.65 5.77
C ASP A 183 8.77 16.42 4.95
N ALA A 184 9.50 16.13 3.87
CA ALA A 184 9.26 14.95 3.05
C ALA A 184 9.41 13.64 3.85
N VAL A 185 10.47 13.51 4.65
CA VAL A 185 10.69 12.31 5.48
C VAL A 185 9.59 12.15 6.53
N MET A 186 9.18 13.24 7.18
CA MET A 186 8.13 13.20 8.20
C MET A 186 6.79 12.76 7.60
N ARG A 187 6.39 13.34 6.46
CA ARG A 187 5.12 13.04 5.80
C ARG A 187 5.07 11.65 5.17
N GLU A 188 6.19 11.08 4.73
CA GLU A 188 6.26 9.68 4.31
C GLU A 188 6.12 8.70 5.49
N GLY A 189 6.56 9.07 6.69
CA GLY A 189 6.46 8.24 7.89
C GLY A 189 5.07 8.18 8.52
N GLU A 190 4.17 9.08 8.13
CA GLU A 190 2.80 9.20 8.67
C GLU A 190 1.73 8.40 7.90
N ALA A 191 2.09 7.75 6.79
CA ALA A 191 1.19 7.05 5.85
C ALA A 191 1.10 5.52 6.04
#